data_AF-A0A966YG39-F1
#
_entry.id   AF-A0A966YG39-F1
#
_cell.length_a   1.000
_cell.length_b   1.000
_cell.length_c   1.000
_cell.angle_alpha   90.00
_cell.angle_beta   90.00
_cell.angle_gamma   90.00
#
_symmetry.space_group_name_H-M   'P 1'
#
loop_
_entity.id
_entity.type
_entity.pdbx_description
1 polymer ?
#
loop_
_entity_poly.entity_id
_entity_poly.type
_entity_poly.pdbx_seq_one_letter_code
_entity_poly.pdbx_strand_id
1 'polypeptide(L)' 'DIRKKDPGQYRIKLLHSHARRTSDCGYPGVELLPEGTIVATTYVKYAPGPEKHSVVSTRFKISETDAMLDAK' A
#
# COMPACT_ATOMS: atom_id res chain seq x y z
N ASP A 1 -16.22 -3.39 -9.88
CA ASP A 1 -15.93 -4.72 -10.44
C ASP A 1 -14.73 -4.61 -11.40
N ILE A 2 -13.62 -5.28 -11.10
CA ILE A 2 -12.38 -5.18 -11.89
C ILE A 2 -12.59 -5.59 -13.36
N ARG A 3 -13.48 -6.55 -13.63
CA ARG A 3 -13.79 -7.01 -14.99
C ARG A 3 -14.58 -5.97 -15.79
N LYS A 4 -15.43 -5.22 -15.10
CA LYS A 4 -16.24 -4.12 -15.69
C LYS A 4 -15.53 -2.77 -15.67
N LYS A 5 -14.36 -2.67 -15.04
CA LYS A 5 -13.63 -1.42 -14.78
C LYS A 5 -14.39 -0.43 -13.89
N ASP A 6 -15.37 -0.88 -13.11
CA ASP A 6 -16.03 0.00 -12.15
C ASP A 6 -15.07 0.33 -11.00
N PRO A 7 -15.09 1.57 -10.47
CA PRO A 7 -14.27 1.94 -9.34
C PRO A 7 -14.57 1.07 -8.11
N GLY A 8 -13.55 0.87 -7.27
CA GLY A 8 -13.71 0.32 -5.92
C GLY A 8 -14.30 1.35 -4.97
N GLN A 9 -14.61 0.93 -3.74
CA GLN A 9 -15.18 1.82 -2.69
C GLN A 9 -14.26 2.99 -2.36
N TYR A 10 -12.95 2.72 -2.25
CA TYR A 10 -11.93 3.74 -2.01
C TYR A 10 -10.56 3.25 -2.50
N ARG A 11 -9.57 4.15 -2.48
CA ARG A 11 -8.18 3.85 -2.81
C ARG A 11 -7.32 3.99 -1.57
N ILE A 12 -6.49 3.00 -1.30
CA ILE A 12 -5.50 3.02 -0.22
C ILE A 12 -4.13 3.31 -0.83
N LYS A 13 -3.42 4.30 -0.30
CA LYS A 13 -2.00 4.53 -0.62
C LYS A 13 -1.15 3.91 0.49
N LEU A 14 -0.55 2.76 0.22
CA LEU A 14 0.21 2.01 1.23
C LEU A 14 1.45 2.78 1.70
N LEU A 15 2.24 3.30 0.77
CA LEU A 15 3.50 3.99 1.04
C LEU A 15 3.69 5.14 0.07
N HIS A 16 4.45 6.16 0.48
CA HIS A 16 4.91 7.22 -0.41
C HIS A 16 6.39 6.98 -0.78
N SER A 17 6.69 7.02 -2.08
CA SER A 17 8.05 6.93 -2.58
C SER A 17 8.66 8.32 -2.75
N HIS A 18 9.85 8.53 -2.19
CA HIS A 18 10.67 9.73 -2.36
C HIS A 18 11.71 9.57 -3.48
N ALA A 19 11.59 8.56 -4.34
CA ALA A 19 12.49 8.37 -5.48
C ALA A 19 12.21 9.43 -6.56
N ARG A 20 13.25 9.84 -7.30
CA ARG A 20 13.09 10.71 -8.48
C ARG A 20 12.19 10.08 -9.56
N ARG A 21 12.27 8.76 -9.72
CA ARG A 21 11.39 7.98 -10.60
C ARG A 21 10.31 7.32 -9.74
N THR A 22 9.18 7.99 -9.59
CA THR A 22 8.07 7.52 -8.74
C THR A 22 7.21 6.45 -9.41
N SER A 23 7.26 6.33 -10.73
CA SER A 23 6.43 5.39 -11.51
C SER A 23 6.92 3.94 -11.46
N ASP A 24 8.14 3.69 -11.01
CA ASP A 24 8.79 2.37 -11.01
C ASP A 24 9.08 1.91 -9.58
N CYS A 25 8.03 1.78 -8.77
CA CYS A 25 8.11 1.31 -7.39
C CYS A 25 6.75 0.82 -6.89
N GLY A 26 6.75 0.20 -5.71
CA GLY A 26 5.50 -0.11 -5.01
C GLY A 26 4.70 -1.23 -5.65
N TYR A 27 5.35 -2.23 -6.25
CA TYR A 27 4.74 -3.49 -6.65
C TYR A 27 4.83 -4.47 -5.45
N PRO A 28 3.77 -4.65 -4.65
CA PRO A 28 3.86 -5.46 -3.46
C PRO A 28 3.57 -6.93 -3.77
N GLY A 29 4.27 -7.83 -3.09
CA GLY A 29 3.70 -9.13 -2.78
C GLY A 29 2.62 -8.94 -1.72
N VAL A 30 1.43 -9.49 -1.96
CA VAL A 30 0.27 -9.35 -1.05
C VAL A 30 -0.14 -10.73 -0.53
N GLU A 31 -0.27 -10.84 0.79
CA GLU A 31 -0.72 -12.06 1.46
C GLU A 31 -1.83 -11.73 2.46
N LEU A 32 -2.86 -12.58 2.48
CA LEU A 32 -3.95 -12.49 3.45
C LEU A 32 -3.73 -13.57 4.53
N LEU A 33 -3.50 -13.14 5.76
CA LEU A 33 -3.32 -14.04 6.90
C LEU A 33 -4.68 -14.60 7.38
N PRO A 34 -4.71 -15.77 8.06
CA PRO A 34 -5.95 -16.42 8.48
C PRO A 34 -6.88 -15.56 9.35
N GLU A 35 -6.33 -14.64 10.15
CA GLU A 35 -7.07 -13.72 11.02
C GLU A 35 -7.55 -12.44 10.33
N GLY A 36 -7.39 -12.36 9.00
CA GLY A 36 -7.89 -11.28 8.15
C GLY A 36 -6.93 -10.11 7.95
N THR A 37 -5.70 -10.20 8.43
CA THR A 37 -4.66 -9.18 8.21
C THR A 37 -4.13 -9.29 6.78
N ILE A 38 -4.10 -8.18 6.05
CA ILE A 38 -3.41 -8.07 4.76
C ILE A 38 -1.97 -7.63 5.04
N VAL A 39 -1.00 -8.38 4.54
CA VAL A 39 0.43 -8.04 4.53
C VAL A 39 0.83 -7.69 3.10
N ALA A 40 1.31 -6.47 2.90
CA ALA A 40 1.84 -6.03 1.60
C ALA A 40 3.32 -5.66 1.76
N THR A 41 4.20 -6.40 1.09
CA THR A 41 5.65 -6.21 1.13
C THR A 41 6.18 -5.73 -0.20
N THR A 42 6.88 -4.60 -0.22
CA THR A 42 7.41 -3.99 -1.46
C THR A 42 8.74 -3.28 -1.21
N TYR A 43 9.40 -2.86 -2.29
CA TYR A 43 10.54 -1.94 -2.23
C TYR A 43 10.08 -0.50 -2.46
N VAL A 44 10.66 0.44 -1.70
CA VAL A 44 10.33 1.86 -1.81
C VAL A 44 11.52 2.74 -1.40
N LYS A 45 11.62 3.94 -1.97
CA LYS A 45 12.49 4.99 -1.42
C LYS A 45 11.75 5.64 -0.26
N TYR A 46 11.93 5.08 0.93
CA TYR A 46 11.09 5.36 2.10
C TYR A 46 11.28 6.76 2.69
N ALA A 47 12.49 7.31 2.59
CA ALA A 47 12.83 8.62 3.12
C ALA A 47 13.59 9.45 2.07
N PRO A 48 13.54 10.80 2.15
CA PRO A 48 14.44 11.67 1.39
C PRO A 48 15.91 11.45 1.77
N GLY A 49 16.84 12.06 1.03
CA GLY A 49 18.28 12.00 1.34
C GLY A 49 19.04 10.86 0.63
N PRO A 50 20.30 10.60 1.03
CA PRO A 50 21.20 9.69 0.32
C PRO A 50 20.83 8.21 0.45
N GLU A 51 19.92 7.88 1.36
CA GLU A 51 19.59 6.49 1.69
C GLU A 51 19.04 5.72 0.49
N LYS A 52 19.40 4.44 0.37
CA LYS A 52 18.90 3.62 -0.74
C LYS A 52 17.46 3.17 -0.48
N HIS A 53 16.93 2.38 -1.41
CA HIS A 53 15.60 1.79 -1.25
C HIS A 53 15.56 0.84 -0.04
N SER A 54 14.41 0.80 0.61
CA SER A 54 14.09 -0.12 1.71
C SER A 54 13.09 -1.16 1.21
N VAL A 55 13.16 -2.36 1.80
CA VAL A 55 12.05 -3.31 1.74
C VAL A 55 11.16 -3.04 2.94
N VAL A 56 9.87 -2.82 2.71
CA VAL A 56 8.90 -2.44 3.74
C VAL A 56 7.69 -3.35 3.65
N SER A 57 7.21 -3.83 4.80
CA SER A 57 5.96 -4.56 4.94
C SER A 57 4.95 -3.71 5.68
N THR A 58 3.80 -3.42 5.05
CA THR A 58 2.63 -2.83 5.71
C THR A 58 1.66 -3.93 6.12
N ARG A 59 1.02 -3.78 7.28
CA ARG A 59 0.02 -4.71 7.80
C ARG A 59 -1.23 -3.94 8.19
N PHE A 60 -2.39 -4.35 7.71
CA PHE A 60 -3.65 -3.70 8.01
C PHE A 60 -4.83 -4.66 7.80
N LYS A 61 -5.96 -4.35 8.43
CA LYS A 61 -7.26 -4.97 8.18
C LYS A 61 -8.15 -4.00 7.41
N ILE A 62 -9.07 -4.53 6.62
CA ILE A 62 -10.05 -3.71 5.89
C ILE A 62 -10.90 -2.85 6.84
N SER A 63 -11.25 -3.38 8.01
CA SER A 63 -12.00 -2.63 9.03
C SER A 63 -11.26 -1.37 9.52
N GLU A 64 -9.93 -1.37 9.51
CA GLU A 64 -9.14 -0.19 9.89
C GLU A 64 -9.21 0.88 8.79
N THR A 65 -9.16 0.48 7.52
CA THR A 65 -9.25 1.42 6.40
C THR A 65 -10.67 1.94 6.18
N ASP A 66 -11.69 1.13 6.50
CA ASP A 66 -13.09 1.58 6.55
C ASP A 66 -13.26 2.68 7.62
N ALA A 67 -12.76 2.46 8.84
CA ALA A 67 -12.82 3.46 9.90
C ALA A 67 -12.07 4.76 9.55
N MET A 68 -10.96 4.68 8.80
CA MET A 68 -10.24 5.87 8.31
C MET A 68 -11.02 6.65 7.24
N LEU A 69 -11.86 5.98 6.45
CA LEU A 69 -12.72 6.63 5.47
C LEU A 69 -13.88 7.35 6.16
N ASP A 70 -14.50 6.70 7.16
CA ASP A 70 -15.64 7.27 7.89
C ASP A 70 -15.24 8.45 8.79
N ALA A 71 -13.97 8.51 9.20
CA ALA A 71 -13.42 9.62 9.98
C ALA A 71 -13.08 10.87 9.15
N LYS A 72 -13.23 10.83 7.82
CA LYS A 72 -13.03 11.98 6.91
C LYS A 72 -14.32 12.74 6.68
#